data_AF-L7W8T1-F1
#
_entry.id   AF-L7W8T1-F1
#
_cell.length_a   1.000
_cell.length_b   1.000
_cell.length_c   1.000
_cell.angle_alpha   90.00
_cell.angle_beta   90.00
_cell.angle_gamma   90.00
#
_symmetry.space_group_name_H-M   'P 1'
#
loop_
_entity.id
_entity.type
_entity.pdbx_description
1 polymer ?
#
loop_
_entity_poly.entity_id
_entity_poly.type
_entity_poly.pdbx_seq_one_letter_code
_entity_poly.pdbx_strand_id
1 'polypeptide(L)'
;MVGLYSFSDNWQLMFLPIFLTVFWLLFVLKNLSSFRKEFQNMDRKERSSELGQLQINDLKKKYFLRSIIGLIACVIFYVLVYFIYS
;
A
#
# COMPACT_ATOMS: atom_id res chain seq x y z
N MET A 1 -9.50 23.37 -34.41
CA MET A 1 -9.44 23.07 -32.95
C MET A 1 -10.19 21.76 -32.65
N VAL A 2 -9.73 20.62 -33.20
CA VAL A 2 -10.45 19.33 -33.07
C VAL A 2 -9.66 18.28 -32.27
N GLY A 3 -8.42 18.60 -31.86
CA GLY A 3 -7.56 17.67 -31.10
C GLY A 3 -7.66 17.75 -29.58
N LEU A 4 -8.39 18.72 -29.00
CA LEU A 4 -8.40 18.95 -27.54
C LEU A 4 -9.56 18.26 -26.81
N TYR A 5 -10.64 17.88 -27.50
CA TYR A 5 -11.79 17.25 -26.86
C TYR A 5 -11.55 15.76 -26.54
N SER A 6 -10.76 15.04 -27.35
CA SER A 6 -10.49 13.60 -27.11
C SER A 6 -9.54 13.35 -25.92
N PHE A 7 -8.67 14.30 -25.55
CA PHE A 7 -7.81 14.18 -24.36
C PHE A 7 -8.60 14.38 -23.04
N SER A 8 -9.75 15.07 -23.11
CA SER A 8 -10.61 15.40 -21.96
C SER A 8 -11.53 14.25 -21.53
N ASP A 9 -11.76 13.25 -22.38
CA ASP A 9 -12.73 12.20 -22.04
C ASP A 9 -12.10 11.01 -21.32
N ASN A 10 -10.76 10.85 -21.38
CA ASN A 10 -10.04 9.71 -20.80
C ASN A 10 -8.99 10.08 -19.74
N TRP A 11 -8.81 11.36 -19.39
CA TRP A 11 -7.79 11.77 -18.41
C TRP A 11 -8.02 11.15 -17.03
N GLN A 12 -9.28 10.85 -16.67
CA GLN A 12 -9.63 10.20 -15.40
C GLN A 12 -9.02 8.79 -15.32
N LEU A 13 -9.09 8.01 -16.41
CA LEU A 13 -8.49 6.68 -16.49
C LEU A 13 -6.96 6.74 -16.52
N MET A 14 -6.37 7.77 -17.13
CA MET A 14 -4.91 7.98 -17.12
C MET A 14 -4.38 8.40 -15.73
N PHE A 15 -5.16 9.15 -14.96
CA PHE A 15 -4.76 9.61 -13.62
C PHE A 15 -4.97 8.54 -12.53
N LEU A 16 -5.95 7.66 -12.71
CA LEU A 16 -6.27 6.59 -11.77
C LEU A 16 -5.07 5.71 -11.35
N PRO A 17 -4.21 5.19 -12.25
CA PRO A 17 -3.05 4.38 -11.84
C PRO A 17 -2.04 5.19 -11.03
N ILE A 18 -1.84 6.47 -11.36
CA ILE A 18 -0.95 7.36 -10.61
C ILE A 18 -1.52 7.60 -9.21
N PHE A 19 -2.81 7.92 -9.12
CA PHE A 19 -3.50 8.12 -7.84
C PHE A 19 -3.42 6.87 -6.95
N LEU A 20 -3.70 5.69 -7.49
CA LEU A 20 -3.62 4.42 -6.77
C LEU A 20 -2.20 4.09 -6.31
N THR A 21 -1.20 4.41 -7.14
CA THR A 21 0.22 4.21 -6.78
C THR A 21 0.60 5.11 -5.60
N VAL A 22 0.23 6.39 -5.64
CA VAL A 22 0.48 7.34 -4.54
C VAL A 22 -0.26 6.91 -3.28
N PHE A 23 -1.54 6.52 -3.40
CA PHE A 23 -2.33 6.04 -2.29
C PHE A 23 -1.71 4.80 -1.64
N TRP A 24 -1.29 3.82 -2.45
CA TRP A 24 -0.60 2.62 -1.96
C TRP A 24 0.70 2.98 -1.25
N LEU A 25 1.48 3.90 -1.81
CA LEU A 25 2.74 4.32 -1.21
C LEU A 25 2.53 5.02 0.15
N LEU A 26 1.52 5.89 0.26
CA LEU A 26 1.13 6.50 1.54
C LEU A 26 0.67 5.44 2.56
N PHE A 27 -0.06 4.43 2.11
CA PHE A 27 -0.48 3.31 2.94
C PHE A 27 0.72 2.48 3.44
N VAL A 28 1.70 2.20 2.58
CA VAL A 28 2.95 1.52 2.96
C VAL A 28 3.73 2.33 3.99
N LEU A 29 3.84 3.65 3.80
CA LEU A 29 4.51 4.55 4.76
C LEU A 29 3.81 4.55 6.12
N LYS A 30 2.47 4.57 6.14
CA LYS A 30 1.68 4.45 7.38
C LYS A 30 1.91 3.10 8.08
N ASN A 31 2.00 2.02 7.31
CA ASN A 31 2.32 0.68 7.84
C ASN A 31 3.73 0.64 8.43
N LEU A 32 4.72 1.20 7.74
CA LEU A 32 6.10 1.29 8.25
C LEU A 32 6.20 2.15 9.51
N SER A 33 5.47 3.26 9.58
CA SER A 33 5.40 4.08 10.79
C SER A 33 4.79 3.32 11.97
N SER A 34 3.74 2.53 11.73
CA SER A 34 3.11 1.70 12.75
C SER A 34 4.03 0.57 13.20
N PHE A 35 4.72 -0.08 12.24
CA PHE A 35 5.76 -1.08 12.52
C PHE A 35 6.85 -0.49 13.40
N ARG A 36 7.37 0.71 13.09
CA ARG A 36 8.40 1.37 13.90
C ARG A 36 7.92 1.61 15.33
N LYS A 37 6.68 2.05 15.52
CA LYS A 37 6.11 2.27 16.86
C LYS A 37 5.96 0.96 17.64
N GLU A 38 5.39 -0.08 17.04
CA GLU A 38 5.28 -1.41 17.68
C GLU A 38 6.66 -2.00 17.98
N PHE A 39 7.62 -1.86 17.06
CA PHE A 39 9.00 -2.30 17.28
C PHE A 39 9.65 -1.54 18.44
N GLN A 40 9.50 -0.21 18.51
CA GLN A 40 10.05 0.62 19.60
C GLN A 40 9.44 0.31 20.97
N ASN A 41 8.18 -0.13 21.00
CA ASN A 41 7.50 -0.56 22.23
C ASN A 41 7.87 -1.99 22.67
N MET A 42 8.50 -2.80 21.83
CA MET A 42 9.04 -4.10 22.26
C MET A 42 10.20 -3.90 23.23
N ASP A 43 10.14 -4.63 24.34
CA ASP A 43 11.03 -4.42 25.48
C ASP A 43 12.47 -4.80 25.12
N ARG A 44 13.44 -4.06 25.66
CA ARG A 44 14.87 -4.19 25.25
C ARG A 44 15.44 -5.58 25.56
N LYS A 45 14.88 -6.25 26.58
CA LYS A 45 15.21 -7.63 26.99
C LYS A 45 14.62 -8.70 26.06
N GLU A 46 13.48 -8.46 25.43
CA GLU A 46 12.88 -9.44 24.51
C GLU A 46 13.69 -9.54 23.22
N ARG A 47 14.20 -8.42 22.70
CA ARG A 47 14.99 -8.35 21.45
C ARG A 47 16.29 -9.17 21.42
N SER A 48 16.88 -9.51 22.57
CA SER A 48 18.13 -10.30 22.62
C SER A 48 17.91 -11.81 22.78
N SER A 49 16.66 -12.25 22.92
CA SER A 49 16.32 -13.67 23.00
C SER A 49 15.99 -14.23 21.61
N GLU A 50 16.20 -15.54 21.41
CA GLU A 50 15.77 -16.24 20.18
C GLU A 50 14.25 -16.05 19.92
N LEU A 51 13.46 -16.00 21.00
CA LEU A 51 12.02 -15.70 20.96
C LEU A 51 11.73 -14.27 20.45
N GLY A 52 12.56 -13.29 20.79
CA GLY A 52 12.41 -11.92 20.29
C GLY A 52 12.74 -11.78 18.81
N GLN A 53 13.71 -12.53 18.29
CA GLN A 53 13.99 -12.56 16.85
C GLN A 53 12.81 -13.14 16.05
N LEU A 54 12.18 -14.20 16.57
CA LEU A 54 10.95 -14.76 16.00
C LEU A 54 9.82 -13.73 15.99
N GLN A 55 9.59 -13.03 17.11
CA GLN A 55 8.57 -11.98 17.20
C GLN A 55 8.81 -10.82 16.23
N ILE A 56 10.06 -10.40 16.01
CA ILE A 56 10.41 -9.35 15.04
C ILE A 56 10.11 -9.82 13.61
N ASN A 57 10.42 -11.08 13.29
CA ASN A 57 10.12 -11.65 11.97
C ASN A 57 8.61 -11.74 11.73
N ASP A 58 7.84 -12.15 12.74
CA ASP A 58 6.38 -12.17 12.66
C ASP A 58 5.81 -10.75 12.50
N LEU A 59 6.34 -9.77 13.22
CA LEU A 59 5.95 -8.38 13.08
C LEU A 59 6.24 -7.86 11.66
N LYS A 60 7.45 -8.12 11.14
CA LYS A 60 7.83 -7.75 9.77
C LYS A 60 6.90 -8.40 8.75
N LYS A 61 6.62 -9.70 8.90
CA LYS A 61 5.71 -10.45 8.02
C LYS A 61 4.30 -9.86 8.08
N LYS A 62 3.77 -9.54 9.26
CA LYS A 62 2.46 -8.91 9.46
C LYS A 62 2.31 -7.61 8.66
N TYR A 63 3.28 -6.69 8.76
CA TYR A 63 3.20 -5.41 8.03
C TYR A 63 3.47 -5.55 6.54
N PHE A 64 4.34 -6.49 6.14
CA PHE A 64 4.55 -6.81 4.73
C PHE A 64 3.27 -7.36 4.08
N LEU A 65 2.59 -8.30 4.76
CA LEU A 65 1.33 -8.88 4.29
C LEU A 65 0.24 -7.82 4.17
N ARG A 66 0.14 -6.89 5.13
CA ARG A 66 -0.77 -5.74 5.05
C ARG A 66 -0.51 -4.88 3.82
N SER A 67 0.76 -4.57 3.50
CA SER A 67 1.12 -3.81 2.30
C SER A 67 0.79 -4.54 1.00
N ILE A 68 0.94 -5.87 0.95
CA ILE A 68 0.51 -6.70 -0.19
C ILE A 68 -1.01 -6.67 -0.34
N ILE A 69 -1.76 -6.85 0.75
CA ILE A 69 -3.23 -6.76 0.71
C ILE A 69 -3.68 -5.39 0.17
N GLY A 70 -3.01 -4.31 0.59
CA GLY A 70 -3.28 -2.97 0.06
C GLY A 70 -3.00 -2.84 -1.44
N LEU A 71 -1.95 -3.48 -1.95
CA LEU A 71 -1.65 -3.52 -3.39
C LEU A 71 -2.77 -4.25 -4.15
N ILE A 72 -3.15 -5.44 -3.69
CA ILE A 72 -4.21 -6.25 -4.29
C ILE A 72 -5.53 -5.45 -4.33
N ALA A 73 -5.87 -4.76 -3.25
CA ALA A 73 -7.06 -3.91 -3.20
C ALA A 73 -7.00 -2.77 -4.24
N CYS A 74 -5.84 -2.14 -4.44
CA CYS A 74 -5.66 -1.11 -5.48
C CYS A 74 -5.86 -1.69 -6.89
N VAL A 75 -5.32 -2.89 -7.15
CA VAL A 75 -5.49 -3.57 -8.44
C VAL A 75 -6.95 -3.94 -8.69
N ILE A 76 -7.64 -4.52 -7.70
CA ILE A 76 -9.07 -4.84 -7.80
C ILE A 76 -9.89 -3.58 -8.08
N PHE A 77 -9.60 -2.49 -7.35
CA PHE A 77 -10.28 -1.22 -7.55
C PHE A 77 -10.05 -0.66 -8.97
N TYR A 78 -8.82 -0.73 -9.47
CA TYR A 78 -8.50 -0.34 -10.85
C TYR A 78 -9.32 -1.15 -11.86
N VAL A 79 -9.36 -2.48 -11.72
CA VAL A 79 -10.12 -3.38 -12.61
C VAL A 79 -11.61 -3.07 -12.57
N LEU A 80 -12.18 -2.83 -11.38
CA LEU A 80 -13.60 -2.49 -11.23
C LEU A 80 -13.93 -1.17 -11.94
N VAL A 81 -13.13 -0.14 -11.74
CA VAL A 81 -13.33 1.15 -12.43
C VAL A 81 -13.20 0.97 -13.94
N TYR A 82 -12.19 0.23 -14.40
CA TYR A 82 -12.04 -0.07 -15.82
C TYR A 82 -13.28 -0.77 -16.41
N PHE A 83 -13.85 -1.74 -15.69
CA PHE A 83 -15.02 -2.49 -16.16
C PHE A 83 -16.31 -1.65 -16.19
N ILE A 84 -16.44 -0.65 -15.30
CA ILE A 84 -17.61 0.24 -15.26
C ILE A 84 -17.57 1.27 -16.39
N TYR A 85 -16.38 1.73 -16.75
CA TYR A 85 -16.17 2.75 -17.80
C TYR A 85 -15.92 2.15 -19.20
N SER A 86 -15.76 0.83 -19.30
CA SER A 86 -15.70 0.07 -20.56
C SER A 86 -17.09 -0.34 -21.03
#